data_AF-A0A3N2P028-F1
#
_entry.id   AF-A0A3N2P028-F1
#
_cell.length_a   1.000
_cell.length_b   1.000
_cell.length_c   1.000
_cell.angle_alpha   90.00
_cell.angle_beta   90.00
_cell.angle_gamma   90.00
#
_symmetry.space_group_name_H-M   'P 1'
#
loop_
_entity.id
_entity.type
_entity.pdbx_description
1 polymer ?
#
loop_
_entity_poly.entity_id
_entity_poly.type
_entity_poly.pdbx_seq_one_letter_code
_entity_poly.pdbx_strand_id
1 'polypeptide(L)'
;MKAIAEAVLERASRLGLMWRLRPATVVSVAADGTIRAVYDGDTVPIRVVSMVGPVAVGARVMVVKSPPSGNHIVGWAGPPAPGVGPDGLAWAENNSPAVTAQTVVLSVPMVLRARTAYRVELGGGVSSSAAGVQPLFRLMRAGSPAVQITEFYRFRTEGGPVMNCDALRYIKRDADTDLSTTIQLTLEANTGTVTHIGAPGRPRYLQITACGEAVKFPHAVAVT
;
A
#
# COMPACT_ATOMS: atom_id res chain seq x y z
N MET A 1 -44.21 12.94 -11.83
CA MET A 1 -42.96 12.15 -11.94
C MET A 1 -42.26 11.93 -10.59
N LYS A 2 -42.18 12.94 -9.72
CA LYS A 2 -41.58 12.84 -8.36
C LYS A 2 -42.21 11.76 -7.46
N ALA A 3 -43.55 11.69 -7.39
CA ALA A 3 -44.27 10.73 -6.55
C ALA A 3 -44.03 9.24 -6.93
N ILE A 4 -43.80 8.95 -8.22
CA ILE A 4 -43.51 7.59 -8.68
C ILE A 4 -42.08 7.19 -8.30
N ALA A 5 -41.12 8.11 -8.43
CA ALA A 5 -39.74 7.87 -8.05
C ALA A 5 -39.59 7.61 -6.54
N GLU A 6 -40.29 8.38 -5.70
CA GLU A 6 -40.30 8.20 -4.24
C GLU A 6 -40.92 6.85 -3.84
N ALA A 7 -42.06 6.47 -4.43
CA ALA A 7 -42.70 5.19 -4.15
C ALA A 7 -41.87 3.98 -4.60
N VAL A 8 -41.12 4.11 -5.71
CA VAL A 8 -40.20 3.05 -6.17
C VAL A 8 -38.99 2.94 -5.25
N LEU A 9 -38.41 4.07 -4.80
CA LEU A 9 -37.29 4.08 -3.86
C LEU A 9 -37.68 3.50 -2.50
N GLU A 10 -38.86 3.84 -2.00
CA GLU A 10 -39.41 3.32 -0.75
C GLU A 10 -39.65 1.80 -0.85
N ARG A 11 -40.22 1.33 -1.96
CA ARG A 11 -40.39 -0.11 -2.23
C ARG A 11 -39.05 -0.83 -2.37
N ALA A 12 -38.07 -0.25 -3.06
CA ALA A 12 -36.74 -0.82 -3.21
C ALA A 12 -36.00 -0.92 -1.86
N SER A 13 -36.12 0.11 -1.02
CA SER A 13 -35.59 0.11 0.36
C SER A 13 -36.26 -0.97 1.22
N ARG A 14 -37.60 -1.07 1.16
CA ARG A 14 -38.40 -2.06 1.92
C ARG A 14 -38.13 -3.50 1.48
N LEU A 15 -37.93 -3.71 0.19
CA LEU A 15 -37.54 -5.01 -0.38
C LEU A 15 -36.05 -5.31 -0.17
N GLY A 16 -35.31 -4.40 0.45
CA GLY A 16 -33.89 -4.54 0.71
C GLY A 16 -33.03 -4.49 -0.54
N LEU A 17 -33.57 -4.12 -1.71
CA LEU A 17 -32.91 -4.08 -3.03
C LEU A 17 -31.83 -3.00 -3.14
N MET A 18 -31.68 -2.17 -2.13
CA MET A 18 -30.65 -1.15 -2.07
C MET A 18 -29.33 -1.74 -1.59
N TRP A 19 -28.27 -1.47 -2.34
CA TRP A 19 -26.92 -1.81 -1.91
C TRP A 19 -26.57 -0.99 -0.69
N ARG A 20 -26.16 -1.66 0.39
CA ARG A 20 -25.77 -1.01 1.63
C ARG A 20 -24.32 -1.36 1.92
N LEU A 21 -23.49 -0.32 2.04
CA LEU A 21 -22.10 -0.43 2.42
C LEU A 21 -21.98 -0.13 3.93
N ARG A 22 -21.41 -1.05 4.70
CA ARG A 22 -21.17 -0.88 6.14
C ARG A 22 -19.77 -1.38 6.52
N PRO A 23 -19.09 -0.72 7.48
CA PRO A 23 -17.87 -1.26 8.04
C PRO A 23 -18.17 -2.53 8.88
N ALA A 24 -17.23 -3.46 8.86
CA ALA A 24 -17.28 -4.70 9.61
C ALA A 24 -15.87 -5.14 10.05
N THR A 25 -15.82 -6.05 11.02
CA THR A 25 -14.58 -6.67 11.49
C THR A 25 -14.60 -8.16 11.16
N VAL A 26 -13.55 -8.67 10.50
CA VAL A 26 -13.41 -10.11 10.21
C VAL A 26 -13.19 -10.86 11.51
N VAL A 27 -14.02 -11.86 11.80
CA VAL A 27 -13.96 -12.65 13.06
C VAL A 27 -13.46 -14.07 12.85
N SER A 28 -13.55 -14.62 11.63
CA SER A 28 -13.01 -15.94 11.32
C SER A 28 -12.68 -16.08 9.85
N VAL A 29 -11.60 -16.79 9.54
CA VAL A 29 -11.25 -17.25 8.19
C VAL A 29 -10.95 -18.73 8.30
N ALA A 30 -11.80 -19.56 7.71
CA ALA A 30 -11.62 -21.01 7.72
C ALA A 30 -10.67 -21.46 6.59
N ALA A 31 -10.10 -22.67 6.74
CA ALA A 31 -9.14 -23.23 5.79
C ALA A 31 -9.72 -23.45 4.38
N ASP A 32 -11.05 -23.54 4.27
CA ASP A 32 -11.80 -23.63 3.02
C ASP A 32 -12.01 -22.25 2.34
N GLY A 33 -11.46 -21.17 2.90
CA GLY A 33 -11.64 -19.80 2.42
C GLY A 33 -12.97 -19.16 2.86
N THR A 34 -13.78 -19.81 3.71
CA THR A 34 -15.00 -19.22 4.25
C THR A 34 -14.65 -18.12 5.25
N ILE A 35 -15.05 -16.88 4.95
CA ILE A 35 -14.82 -15.72 5.79
C ILE A 35 -16.12 -15.35 6.52
N ARG A 36 -16.01 -15.04 7.81
CA ARG A 36 -17.08 -14.39 8.57
C ARG A 36 -16.64 -13.05 9.12
N ALA A 37 -17.52 -12.07 9.06
CA ALA A 37 -17.33 -10.75 9.62
C ALA A 37 -18.53 -10.34 10.46
N VAL A 38 -18.34 -9.41 11.38
CA VAL A 38 -19.41 -8.80 12.19
C VAL A 38 -19.46 -7.31 11.82
N TYR A 39 -20.63 -6.82 11.41
CA TYR A 39 -20.80 -5.39 11.16
C TYR A 39 -20.56 -4.58 12.44
N ASP A 40 -20.04 -3.38 12.30
CA ASP A 40 -19.86 -2.48 13.45
C ASP A 40 -21.22 -2.23 14.13
N GLY A 41 -21.26 -2.45 15.45
CA GLY A 41 -22.44 -2.33 16.29
C GLY A 41 -23.37 -3.54 16.29
N ASP A 42 -23.09 -4.58 15.50
CA ASP A 42 -23.79 -5.87 15.54
C ASP A 42 -22.98 -6.91 16.35
N THR A 43 -23.62 -8.03 16.69
CA THR A 43 -22.99 -9.16 17.41
C THR A 43 -22.99 -10.47 16.61
N VAL A 44 -23.74 -10.51 15.51
CA VAL A 44 -23.97 -11.74 14.74
C VAL A 44 -22.98 -11.82 13.58
N PRO A 45 -22.14 -12.88 13.51
CA PRO A 45 -21.26 -13.10 12.37
C PRO A 45 -22.04 -13.41 11.10
N ILE A 46 -21.69 -12.72 10.01
CA ILE A 46 -22.22 -12.94 8.68
C ILE A 46 -21.15 -13.56 7.78
N ARG A 47 -21.57 -14.45 6.86
CA ARG A 47 -20.69 -14.94 5.80
C ARG A 47 -20.44 -13.81 4.80
N VAL A 48 -19.18 -13.63 4.43
CA VAL A 48 -18.75 -12.63 3.44
C VAL A 48 -17.81 -13.28 2.42
N VAL A 49 -17.82 -12.76 1.19
CA VAL A 49 -16.87 -13.12 0.13
C VAL A 49 -15.92 -11.96 -0.07
N SER A 50 -14.61 -12.21 -0.12
CA SER A 50 -13.64 -11.14 -0.35
C SER A 50 -13.44 -10.85 -1.84
N MET A 51 -13.60 -9.60 -2.24
CA MET A 51 -13.22 -9.10 -3.56
C MET A 51 -11.89 -8.34 -3.54
N VAL A 52 -11.28 -8.16 -2.36
CA VAL A 52 -10.01 -7.42 -2.17
C VAL A 52 -8.81 -8.34 -1.99
N GLY A 53 -8.99 -9.64 -2.18
CA GLY A 53 -7.98 -10.67 -1.96
C GLY A 53 -8.08 -11.34 -0.59
N PRO A 54 -7.03 -12.04 -0.14
CA PRO A 54 -6.99 -12.68 1.18
C PRO A 54 -7.31 -11.68 2.29
N VAL A 55 -7.96 -12.09 3.38
CA VAL A 55 -8.22 -11.21 4.54
C VAL A 55 -7.84 -11.94 5.82
N ALA A 56 -7.38 -11.21 6.83
CA ALA A 56 -7.01 -11.79 8.13
C ALA A 56 -8.10 -11.57 9.18
N VAL A 57 -8.12 -12.40 10.22
CA VAL A 57 -8.97 -12.20 11.41
C VAL A 57 -8.56 -10.90 12.10
N GLY A 58 -9.54 -10.13 12.57
CA GLY A 58 -9.37 -8.80 13.15
C GLY A 58 -9.34 -7.66 12.14
N ALA A 59 -9.33 -7.95 10.84
CA ALA A 59 -9.27 -6.91 9.82
C ALA A 59 -10.55 -6.07 9.75
N ARG A 60 -10.38 -4.76 9.61
CA ARG A 60 -11.47 -3.79 9.42
C ARG A 60 -11.78 -3.65 7.93
N VAL A 61 -12.98 -4.01 7.50
CA VAL A 61 -13.36 -4.11 6.08
C VAL A 61 -14.65 -3.35 5.77
N MET A 62 -14.78 -2.87 4.55
CA MET A 62 -16.03 -2.34 4.02
C MET A 62 -16.78 -3.46 3.30
N VAL A 63 -17.97 -3.79 3.81
CA VAL A 63 -18.81 -4.88 3.30
C VAL A 63 -20.04 -4.30 2.64
N VAL A 64 -20.25 -4.62 1.36
CA VAL A 64 -21.47 -4.32 0.62
C VAL A 64 -22.44 -5.50 0.74
N LYS A 65 -23.68 -5.21 1.13
CA LYS A 65 -24.79 -6.15 1.02
C LYS A 65 -25.42 -5.98 -0.36
N SER A 66 -25.29 -6.99 -1.21
CA SER A 66 -25.88 -7.06 -2.56
C SER A 66 -26.96 -8.14 -2.59
N PRO A 67 -28.24 -7.78 -2.44
CA PRO A 67 -29.32 -8.74 -2.63
C PRO A 67 -29.44 -9.15 -4.11
N PRO A 68 -29.80 -10.42 -4.41
CA PRO A 68 -29.94 -11.55 -3.49
C PRO A 68 -28.59 -12.21 -3.14
N SER A 69 -27.51 -11.78 -3.78
CA SER A 69 -26.19 -12.42 -3.88
C SER A 69 -25.34 -12.47 -2.61
N GLY A 70 -25.72 -11.78 -1.52
CA GLY A 70 -25.07 -11.89 -0.20
C GLY A 70 -24.18 -10.70 0.17
N ASN A 71 -23.14 -10.93 0.96
CA ASN A 71 -22.27 -9.89 1.50
C ASN A 71 -20.85 -10.01 0.93
N HIS A 72 -20.29 -8.90 0.46
CA HIS A 72 -18.99 -8.87 -0.21
C HIS A 72 -18.07 -7.83 0.40
N ILE A 73 -16.82 -8.18 0.67
CA ILE A 73 -15.79 -7.21 1.07
C ILE A 73 -15.30 -6.52 -0.20
N VAL A 74 -15.45 -5.20 -0.25
CA VAL A 74 -15.08 -4.37 -1.40
C VAL A 74 -13.97 -3.38 -1.11
N GLY A 75 -13.55 -3.27 0.16
CA GLY A 75 -12.50 -2.36 0.58
C GLY A 75 -12.12 -2.54 2.05
N TRP A 76 -11.19 -1.71 2.51
CA TRP A 76 -10.74 -1.66 3.90
C TRP A 76 -11.42 -0.53 4.66
N ALA A 77 -11.79 -0.78 5.92
CA ALA A 77 -12.38 0.20 6.84
C ALA A 77 -11.35 0.63 7.90
N GLY A 78 -10.16 1.04 7.44
CA GLY A 78 -8.98 1.31 8.26
C GLY A 78 -7.71 0.75 7.61
N PRO A 79 -6.55 0.82 8.29
CA PRO A 79 -5.36 0.12 7.86
C PRO A 79 -5.68 -1.37 7.71
N PRO A 80 -5.29 -2.01 6.61
CA PRO A 80 -5.49 -3.45 6.46
C PRO A 80 -4.79 -4.19 7.59
N ALA A 81 -5.35 -5.33 7.99
CA ALA A 81 -4.70 -6.21 8.95
C ALA A 81 -3.29 -6.58 8.45
N PRO A 82 -2.38 -6.95 9.37
CA PRO A 82 -1.02 -7.32 9.00
C PRO A 82 -1.04 -8.38 7.89
N GLY A 83 -0.39 -8.06 6.76
CA GLY A 83 -0.38 -8.91 5.57
C GLY A 83 -1.46 -8.64 4.51
N VAL A 84 -2.28 -7.58 4.62
CA VAL A 84 -3.30 -7.26 3.59
C VAL A 84 -3.32 -5.81 3.08
N GLY A 85 -2.26 -5.07 3.37
CA GLY A 85 -1.87 -3.87 2.65
C GLY A 85 -0.63 -3.29 3.30
N PRO A 86 -0.23 -2.07 2.93
CA PRO A 86 1.10 -1.63 3.31
C PRO A 86 1.25 -1.44 4.81
N ASP A 87 2.14 -2.23 5.41
CA ASP A 87 2.69 -1.99 6.75
C ASP A 87 3.43 -0.63 6.81
N GLY A 88 3.84 -0.11 5.65
CA GLY A 88 4.38 1.22 5.51
C GLY A 88 3.97 1.86 4.18
N LEU A 89 3.38 3.05 4.22
CA LEU A 89 3.01 3.82 3.04
C LEU A 89 3.43 5.28 3.18
N ALA A 90 4.10 5.80 2.15
CA ALA A 90 4.27 7.23 1.94
C ALA A 90 3.86 7.56 0.52
N TRP A 91 3.12 8.64 0.35
CA TRP A 91 2.67 9.12 -0.96
C TRP A 91 2.64 10.63 -0.96
N ALA A 92 2.88 11.23 -2.13
CA ALA A 92 2.87 12.67 -2.31
C ALA A 92 2.35 13.03 -3.71
N GLU A 93 1.42 13.98 -3.76
CA GLU A 93 0.84 14.50 -5.01
C GLU A 93 1.61 15.69 -5.58
N ASN A 94 2.59 16.20 -4.84
CA ASN A 94 3.53 17.22 -5.30
C ASN A 94 4.87 16.60 -5.69
N ASN A 95 5.57 17.25 -6.61
CA ASN A 95 6.95 16.90 -6.98
C ASN A 95 7.90 16.98 -5.78
N SER A 96 8.98 16.20 -5.82
CA SER A 96 10.14 16.48 -4.97
C SER A 96 10.78 17.81 -5.38
N PRO A 97 11.67 18.38 -4.55
CA PRO A 97 12.67 19.30 -5.06
C PRO A 97 13.49 18.65 -6.19
N ALA A 98 14.05 19.47 -7.08
CA ALA A 98 15.07 18.99 -8.00
C ALA A 98 16.36 18.70 -7.22
N VAL A 99 16.92 17.51 -7.35
CA VAL A 99 18.05 17.05 -6.54
C VAL A 99 19.27 16.75 -7.40
N THR A 100 20.44 17.06 -6.85
CA THR A 100 21.76 16.70 -7.40
C THR A 100 22.42 15.66 -6.50
N ALA A 101 22.42 15.90 -5.19
CA ALA A 101 22.93 14.98 -4.17
C ALA A 101 21.81 14.12 -3.57
N GLN A 102 22.20 13.04 -2.89
CA GLN A 102 21.28 12.14 -2.21
C GLN A 102 20.37 12.89 -1.24
N THR A 103 19.08 12.87 -1.52
CA THR A 103 18.06 13.60 -0.77
C THR A 103 16.88 12.68 -0.49
N VAL A 104 16.32 12.75 0.73
CA VAL A 104 15.09 12.02 1.09
C VAL A 104 13.90 12.61 0.35
N VAL A 105 13.19 11.78 -0.42
CA VAL A 105 12.02 12.20 -1.19
C VAL A 105 10.69 11.67 -0.63
N LEU A 106 10.73 10.54 0.10
CA LEU A 106 9.60 9.97 0.85
C LEU A 106 10.11 9.31 2.14
N SER A 107 9.31 9.33 3.19
CA SER A 107 9.64 8.72 4.50
C SER A 107 8.44 7.96 5.05
N VAL A 108 8.70 6.74 5.53
CA VAL A 108 7.71 5.79 6.02
C VAL A 108 8.09 5.35 7.43
N PRO A 109 7.50 5.92 8.48
CA PRO A 109 7.63 5.37 9.83
C PRO A 109 6.89 4.02 9.89
N MET A 110 7.56 2.96 10.32
CA MET A 110 6.97 1.64 10.42
C MET A 110 7.66 0.75 11.47
N VAL A 111 7.03 -0.39 11.78
CA VAL A 111 7.64 -1.44 12.57
C VAL A 111 7.92 -2.63 11.65
N LEU A 112 9.20 -2.94 11.47
CA LEU A 112 9.65 -4.17 10.83
C LEU A 112 9.57 -5.29 11.86
N ARG A 113 8.58 -6.16 11.71
CA ARG A 113 8.29 -7.27 12.62
C ARG A 113 9.38 -8.32 12.56
N ALA A 114 9.65 -8.93 13.69
CA ALA A 114 10.55 -10.07 13.81
C ALA A 114 10.23 -11.13 12.75
N ARG A 115 11.28 -11.74 12.18
CA ARG A 115 11.19 -12.86 11.22
C ARG A 115 10.25 -12.64 10.04
N THR A 116 10.06 -11.39 9.59
CA THR A 116 9.11 -11.06 8.51
C THR A 116 9.84 -10.52 7.27
N ALA A 117 9.41 -10.96 6.09
CA ALA A 117 9.80 -10.42 4.79
C ALA A 117 8.78 -9.41 4.29
N TYR A 118 9.27 -8.41 3.56
CA TYR A 118 8.50 -7.30 3.02
C TYR A 118 8.80 -7.09 1.55
N ARG A 119 7.75 -6.85 0.77
CA ARG A 119 7.80 -6.34 -0.59
C ARG A 119 7.81 -4.82 -0.54
N VAL A 120 8.80 -4.20 -1.18
CA VAL A 120 8.95 -2.75 -1.27
C VAL A 120 8.74 -2.33 -2.71
N GLU A 121 7.74 -1.51 -2.94
CA GLU A 121 7.35 -0.98 -4.24
C GLU A 121 7.50 0.54 -4.23
N LEU A 122 8.11 1.09 -5.26
CA LEU A 122 8.07 2.52 -5.53
C LEU A 122 7.37 2.77 -6.84
N GLY A 123 6.65 3.88 -6.92
CA GLY A 123 6.05 4.31 -8.16
C GLY A 123 6.03 5.83 -8.32
N GLY A 124 5.61 6.26 -9.51
CA GLY A 124 5.47 7.67 -9.88
C GLY A 124 6.10 7.97 -11.23
N GLY A 125 6.46 9.23 -11.43
CA GLY A 125 7.25 9.65 -12.59
C GLY A 125 8.61 10.19 -12.18
N VAL A 126 9.57 10.24 -13.10
CA VAL A 126 10.83 10.94 -12.90
C VAL A 126 11.09 11.86 -14.08
N SER A 127 11.59 13.06 -13.82
CA SER A 127 12.10 13.97 -14.85
C SER A 127 13.55 14.31 -14.56
N SER A 128 14.27 14.74 -15.60
CA SER A 128 15.66 15.17 -15.49
C SER A 128 15.92 16.44 -16.29
N SER A 129 16.97 17.17 -15.90
CA SER A 129 17.39 18.40 -16.60
C SER A 129 17.92 18.19 -18.01
N ALA A 130 18.42 17.00 -18.33
CA ALA A 130 19.00 16.69 -19.63
C ALA A 130 18.90 15.19 -19.93
N ALA A 131 19.09 14.83 -21.20
CA ALA A 131 19.21 13.45 -21.65
C ALA A 131 20.48 12.81 -21.08
N GLY A 132 20.41 11.52 -20.76
CA GLY A 132 21.55 10.76 -20.24
C GLY A 132 21.75 10.85 -18.73
N VAL A 133 21.02 11.71 -18.03
CA VAL A 133 20.99 11.76 -16.56
C VAL A 133 20.44 10.44 -16.03
N GLN A 134 21.03 9.94 -14.94
CA GLN A 134 20.58 8.73 -14.26
C GLN A 134 20.07 9.10 -12.87
N PRO A 135 18.76 8.96 -12.59
CA PRO A 135 18.25 8.97 -11.23
C PRO A 135 18.67 7.69 -10.50
N LEU A 136 19.20 7.86 -9.30
CA LEU A 136 19.53 6.77 -8.38
C LEU A 136 18.54 6.80 -7.22
N PHE A 137 17.62 5.83 -7.21
CA PHE A 137 16.69 5.61 -6.11
C PHE A 137 17.29 4.60 -5.13
N ARG A 138 17.40 4.97 -3.85
CA ARG A 138 17.89 4.08 -2.80
C ARG A 138 16.92 4.02 -1.64
N LEU A 139 16.81 2.83 -1.06
CA LEU A 139 16.09 2.59 0.17
C LEU A 139 17.07 2.70 1.33
N MET A 140 16.78 3.59 2.26
CA MET A 140 17.59 3.87 3.43
C MET A 140 16.79 3.57 4.70
N ARG A 141 17.47 3.13 5.74
CA ARG A 141 16.95 3.20 7.11
C ARG A 141 17.43 4.50 7.75
N ALA A 142 16.50 5.28 8.30
CA ALA A 142 16.83 6.47 9.06
C ALA A 142 17.71 6.13 10.28
N GLY A 143 18.64 7.03 10.60
CA GLY A 143 19.62 6.87 11.67
C GLY A 143 20.70 7.94 11.56
N SER A 144 21.69 7.90 12.45
CA SER A 144 22.88 8.74 12.38
C SER A 144 24.14 7.86 12.51
N PRO A 145 24.79 7.48 11.40
CA PRO A 145 24.42 7.77 10.00
C PRO A 145 23.20 6.95 9.53
N ALA A 146 22.52 7.42 8.49
CA ALA A 146 21.52 6.63 7.79
C ALA A 146 22.19 5.42 7.11
N VAL A 147 21.51 4.27 7.10
CA VAL A 147 22.05 3.02 6.56
C VAL A 147 21.37 2.69 5.25
N GLN A 148 22.14 2.51 4.18
CA GLN A 148 21.60 2.03 2.91
C GLN A 148 21.18 0.57 3.04
N ILE A 149 19.92 0.28 2.69
CA ILE A 149 19.38 -1.08 2.65
C ILE A 149 19.60 -1.66 1.25
N THR A 150 19.09 -0.98 0.22
CA THR A 150 19.17 -1.46 -1.16
C THR A 150 19.06 -0.31 -2.16
N GLU A 151 19.51 -0.54 -3.39
CA GLU A 151 19.31 0.36 -4.53
C GLU A 151 18.25 -0.21 -5.47
N PHE A 152 17.39 0.66 -6.00
CA PHE A 152 16.50 0.34 -7.12
C PHE A 152 17.25 0.56 -8.44
N TYR A 153 16.80 -0.07 -9.52
CA TYR A 153 17.53 -0.01 -10.80
C TYR A 153 17.80 1.42 -11.27
N ARG A 154 18.93 1.60 -11.96
CA ARG A 154 19.28 2.87 -12.61
C ARG A 154 18.59 2.92 -13.97
N PHE A 155 17.81 3.95 -14.18
CA PHE A 155 17.21 4.25 -15.48
C PHE A 155 18.02 5.37 -16.12
N ARG A 156 18.14 5.38 -17.45
CA ARG A 156 18.70 6.52 -18.17
C ARG A 156 17.53 7.37 -18.65
N THR A 157 17.51 8.65 -18.30
CA THR A 157 16.45 9.56 -18.73
C THR A 157 16.72 10.12 -20.12
N GLU A 158 15.64 10.39 -20.86
CA GLU A 158 15.71 11.02 -22.19
C GLU A 158 15.79 12.56 -22.11
N GLY A 159 15.66 13.14 -20.91
CA GLY A 159 15.77 14.59 -20.67
C GLY A 159 14.50 15.36 -21.01
N GLY A 160 13.91 16.04 -20.02
CA GLY A 160 12.65 16.76 -20.20
C GLY A 160 11.41 15.98 -19.73
N PRO A 161 10.87 15.02 -20.51
CA PRO A 161 9.57 14.44 -20.21
C PRO A 161 9.62 13.52 -19.00
N VAL A 162 8.44 13.36 -18.38
CA VAL A 162 8.23 12.47 -17.24
C VAL A 162 8.26 11.02 -17.74
N MET A 163 9.21 10.23 -17.25
CA MET A 163 9.23 8.79 -17.45
C MET A 163 8.58 8.11 -16.25
N ASN A 164 7.75 7.10 -16.48
CA ASN A 164 7.20 6.30 -15.38
C ASN A 164 8.34 5.54 -14.70
N CYS A 165 8.43 5.66 -13.38
CA CYS A 165 9.29 4.83 -12.57
C CYS A 165 8.40 3.86 -11.77
N ASP A 166 8.63 2.57 -11.95
CA ASP A 166 8.07 1.52 -11.13
C ASP A 166 9.20 0.53 -10.83
N ALA A 167 9.41 0.22 -9.56
CA ALA A 167 10.44 -0.71 -9.16
C ALA A 167 10.07 -1.46 -7.88
N LEU A 168 10.53 -2.70 -7.83
CA LEU A 168 10.25 -3.63 -6.75
C LEU A 168 11.53 -4.20 -6.16
N ARG A 169 11.57 -4.29 -4.83
CA ARG A 169 12.62 -4.95 -4.03
C ARG A 169 12.00 -5.74 -2.89
N TYR A 170 12.77 -6.67 -2.34
CA TYR A 170 12.39 -7.38 -1.12
C TYR A 170 13.40 -7.08 -0.02
N ILE A 171 12.89 -6.79 1.17
CA ILE A 171 13.68 -6.63 2.40
C ILE A 171 13.14 -7.61 3.45
N LYS A 172 13.94 -7.92 4.46
CA LYS A 172 13.51 -8.81 5.54
C LYS A 172 14.10 -8.42 6.88
N ARG A 173 13.39 -8.75 7.95
CA ARG A 173 13.89 -8.69 9.31
C ARG A 173 14.21 -10.09 9.77
N ASP A 174 15.50 -10.41 9.87
CA ASP A 174 15.95 -11.74 10.29
C ASP A 174 15.97 -11.93 11.82
N ALA A 175 15.95 -10.87 12.63
CA ALA A 175 16.01 -11.03 14.08
C ALA A 175 14.67 -11.46 14.70
N ASP A 176 14.75 -11.95 15.94
CA ASP A 176 13.61 -12.35 16.78
C ASP A 176 12.89 -11.15 17.43
N THR A 177 13.35 -9.92 17.19
CA THR A 177 12.75 -8.71 17.73
C THR A 177 12.30 -7.75 16.64
N ASP A 178 11.19 -7.09 16.93
CA ASP A 178 10.64 -5.99 16.13
C ASP A 178 11.61 -4.80 16.11
N LEU A 179 11.65 -4.11 14.98
CA LEU A 179 12.45 -2.91 14.78
C LEU A 179 11.53 -1.74 14.40
N SER A 180 11.31 -0.82 15.33
CA SER A 180 10.66 0.46 15.05
C SER A 180 11.66 1.40 14.37
N THR A 181 11.38 1.82 13.14
CA THR A 181 12.29 2.65 12.35
C THR A 181 11.53 3.46 11.29
N THR A 182 12.20 4.45 10.70
CA THR A 182 11.75 5.09 9.47
C THR A 182 12.51 4.53 8.28
N ILE A 183 11.78 4.07 7.26
CA ILE A 183 12.34 3.72 5.96
C ILE A 183 12.20 4.93 5.04
N GLN A 184 13.26 5.30 4.35
CA GLN A 184 13.34 6.48 3.52
C GLN A 184 13.66 6.08 2.08
N LEU A 185 12.92 6.64 1.13
CA LEU A 185 13.33 6.64 -0.28
C LEU A 185 14.17 7.88 -0.50
N THR A 186 15.40 7.69 -0.97
CA THR A 186 16.27 8.78 -1.39
C THR A 186 16.43 8.79 -2.91
N LEU A 187 16.62 9.98 -3.45
CA LEU A 187 16.91 10.23 -4.86
C LEU A 187 18.22 11.01 -4.98
N GLU A 188 19.03 10.66 -5.97
CA GLU A 188 20.28 11.33 -6.35
C GLU A 188 20.38 11.39 -7.87
N ALA A 189 21.04 12.41 -8.42
CA ALA A 189 21.40 12.47 -9.83
C ALA A 189 22.89 12.17 -9.99
N ASN A 190 23.27 11.31 -10.95
CA ASN A 190 24.69 11.15 -11.28
C ASN A 190 25.31 12.43 -11.89
N THR A 191 24.51 13.19 -12.64
CA THR A 191 24.83 14.48 -13.27
C THR A 191 23.55 15.30 -13.39
N GLY A 192 23.66 16.62 -13.55
CA GLY A 192 22.48 17.49 -13.69
C GLY A 192 21.54 17.42 -12.48
N THR A 193 20.24 17.53 -12.71
CA THR A 193 19.21 17.36 -11.66
C THR A 193 18.16 16.34 -12.06
N VAL A 194 17.56 15.69 -11.05
CA VAL A 194 16.41 14.81 -11.21
C VAL A 194 15.30 15.20 -10.24
N THR A 195 14.04 14.95 -10.61
CA THR A 195 12.86 15.21 -9.78
C THR A 195 11.95 13.98 -9.76
N HIS A 196 11.52 13.54 -8.57
CA HIS A 196 10.47 12.53 -8.43
C HIS A 196 9.11 13.22 -8.57
N ILE A 197 8.40 12.91 -9.64
CA ILE A 197 7.18 13.57 -10.07
C ILE A 197 5.98 12.96 -9.36
N GLY A 198 5.19 13.84 -8.74
CA GLY A 198 3.87 13.55 -8.19
C GLY A 198 2.86 14.51 -8.80
N ALA A 199 1.66 14.02 -9.07
CA ALA A 199 0.53 14.83 -9.49
C ALA A 199 -0.78 14.29 -8.87
N PRO A 200 -1.84 15.12 -8.77
CA PRO A 200 -3.16 14.63 -8.40
C PRO A 200 -3.59 13.45 -9.29
N GLY A 201 -4.01 12.35 -8.67
CA GLY A 201 -4.37 11.11 -9.38
C GLY A 201 -3.20 10.27 -9.91
N ARG A 202 -1.96 10.76 -9.81
CA ARG A 202 -0.71 10.04 -10.12
C ARG A 202 0.36 10.38 -9.09
N PRO A 203 0.15 10.04 -7.81
CA PRO A 203 1.10 10.35 -6.76
C PRO A 203 2.39 9.54 -6.96
N ARG A 204 3.51 10.11 -6.51
CA ARG A 204 4.69 9.32 -6.21
C ARG A 204 4.47 8.59 -4.89
N TYR A 205 4.93 7.34 -4.81
CA TYR A 205 4.70 6.54 -3.61
C TYR A 205 5.87 5.61 -3.29
N LEU A 206 5.95 5.24 -2.02
CA LEU A 206 6.73 4.14 -1.47
C LEU A 206 5.77 3.29 -0.65
N GLN A 207 5.62 2.03 -1.05
CA GLN A 207 4.73 1.07 -0.43
C GLN A 207 5.54 -0.12 0.08
N ILE A 208 5.31 -0.51 1.34
CA ILE A 208 6.00 -1.61 2.00
C ILE A 208 4.94 -2.54 2.58
N THR A 209 4.90 -3.78 2.10
CA THR A 209 3.86 -4.76 2.46
C THR A 209 4.50 -6.06 2.91
N ALA A 210 4.12 -6.57 4.07
CA ALA A 210 4.55 -7.89 4.54
C ALA A 210 4.11 -8.97 3.55
N CYS A 211 5.04 -9.83 3.15
CA CYS A 211 4.81 -10.87 2.14
C CYS A 211 5.07 -12.29 2.65
N GLY A 212 5.51 -12.45 3.90
CA GLY A 212 5.64 -13.76 4.55
C GLY A 212 6.80 -13.82 5.55
N GLU A 213 7.19 -15.03 5.93
CA GLU A 213 8.29 -15.28 6.86
C GLU A 213 9.66 -15.00 6.19
N ALA A 214 10.58 -14.35 6.91
CA ALA A 214 11.91 -13.98 6.42
C ALA A 214 12.69 -15.15 5.81
N VAL A 215 12.58 -16.34 6.41
CA VAL A 215 13.26 -17.56 5.96
C VAL A 215 12.82 -18.03 4.57
N LYS A 216 11.60 -17.69 4.14
CA LYS A 216 11.08 -18.03 2.81
C LYS A 216 11.58 -17.09 1.70
N PHE A 217 12.29 -16.02 2.06
CA PHE A 217 12.81 -15.00 1.13
C PHE A 217 14.33 -14.87 1.27
N PRO A 218 15.13 -15.89 0.88
CA PRO A 218 16.58 -15.86 1.02
C PRO A 218 17.26 -14.75 0.18
N HIS A 219 16.60 -14.30 -0.89
CA HIS A 219 17.07 -13.23 -1.77
C HIS A 219 16.74 -11.81 -1.26
N ALA A 220 15.89 -11.68 -0.24
CA ALA A 220 15.56 -10.38 0.33
C ALA A 220 16.72 -9.82 1.15
N VAL A 221 16.90 -8.50 1.13
CA VAL A 221 18.00 -7.84 1.85
C VAL A 221 17.66 -7.71 3.34
N ALA A 222 18.56 -8.14 4.22
CA ALA A 222 18.35 -8.05 5.66
C ALA A 222 18.40 -6.59 6.15
N VAL A 223 17.46 -6.22 7.00
CA VAL A 223 17.43 -4.94 7.73
C VAL A 223 17.76 -5.20 9.20
N THR A 224 18.94 -4.74 9.60
CA THR A 224 19.50 -4.94 10.95
C THR A 224 19.10 -3.83 11.89
#